data_AF-A0A1I5U484-F1
#
_entry.id   AF-A0A1I5U484-F1
#
_cell.length_a   1.000
_cell.length_b   1.000
_cell.length_c   1.000
_cell.angle_alpha   90.00
_cell.angle_beta   90.00
_cell.angle_gamma   90.00
#
_symmetry.space_group_name_H-M   'P 1'
#
loop_
_entity.id
_entity.type
_entity.pdbx_description
1 polymer ?
#
loop_
_entity_poly.entity_id
_entity_poly.type
_entity_poly.pdbx_seq_one_letter_code
_entity_poly.pdbx_strand_id
1 'polypeptide(L)'
;MNCKDFTNKLIDLYQNKNNQELSYEALGPFLCEIIDSSADIYKMPLRRNTMARVLHEFYKNVLKVKDLDWRDAGKFPDIYDCKLCANPLAQCYVRGLIKPRKEGNVLILGANDIVTNEEIIYIFSLI
;
A
#
# COMPACT_ATOMS: atom_id res chain seq x y z
N MET A 1 -2.87 12.72 4.16
CA MET A 1 -1.63 12.13 4.73
C MET A 1 -0.62 11.92 3.61
N ASN A 2 0.68 12.02 3.89
CA ASN A 2 1.74 11.69 2.92
C ASN A 2 2.24 10.23 3.09
N CYS A 3 3.15 9.80 2.22
CA CYS A 3 3.66 8.42 2.24
C CYS A 3 4.46 8.09 3.49
N LYS A 4 5.31 9.01 3.95
CA LYS A 4 6.16 8.81 5.11
C LYS A 4 5.35 8.69 6.39
N ASP A 5 4.40 9.61 6.60
CA ASP A 5 3.50 9.60 7.76
C ASP A 5 2.65 8.32 7.80
N PHE A 6 2.13 7.89 6.64
CA PHE A 6 1.36 6.66 6.54
C PHE A 6 2.20 5.43 6.89
N THR A 7 3.43 5.35 6.38
CA THR A 7 4.36 4.23 6.62
C THR A 7 4.75 4.15 8.10
N ASN A 8 5.14 5.28 8.70
CA ASN A 8 5.47 5.33 10.13
C ASN A 8 4.27 4.92 10.99
N LYS A 9 3.08 5.45 10.68
CA LYS A 9 1.86 5.12 11.44
C LYS A 9 1.48 3.65 11.33
N LEU A 10 1.64 3.05 10.15
CA LEU A 10 1.40 1.62 9.91
C LEU A 10 2.31 0.75 10.79
N ILE A 11 3.60 1.08 10.82
CA ILE A 11 4.60 0.40 11.65
C ILE A 11 4.25 0.56 13.13
N ASP A 12 4.00 1.79 13.59
CA ASP A 12 3.67 2.07 14.99
C ASP A 12 2.43 1.30 15.45
N LEU A 13 1.38 1.23 14.63
CA LEU A 13 0.16 0.49 14.97
C LEU A 13 0.46 -0.99 15.18
N TYR A 14 1.22 -1.60 14.26
CA TYR A 14 1.60 -3.00 14.38
C TYR A 14 2.46 -3.26 15.62
N GLN A 15 3.50 -2.45 15.84
CA GLN A 15 4.41 -2.62 16.97
C GLN A 15 3.67 -2.52 18.30
N ASN A 16 2.81 -1.53 18.44
CA ASN A 16 1.99 -1.33 19.64
C ASN A 16 1.01 -2.48 19.87
N LYS A 17 0.33 -2.95 18.81
CA LYS A 17 -0.64 -4.05 18.91
C LYS A 17 0.01 -5.38 19.32
N ASN A 18 1.24 -5.62 18.86
CA ASN A 18 1.95 -6.88 19.11
C ASN A 18 2.96 -6.76 20.28
N ASN A 19 3.10 -5.58 20.89
CA ASN A 19 4.12 -5.28 21.90
C ASN A 19 5.53 -5.74 21.46
N GLN A 20 5.87 -5.42 20.21
CA GLN A 20 7.09 -5.88 19.55
C GLN A 20 7.68 -4.75 18.70
N GLU A 21 8.99 -4.50 18.84
CA GLU A 21 9.72 -3.63 17.91
C GLU A 21 10.10 -4.40 16.64
N LEU A 22 9.93 -3.76 15.48
CA LEU A 22 10.39 -4.30 14.21
C LEU A 22 11.84 -3.89 13.97
N SER A 23 12.69 -4.86 13.66
CA SER A 23 14.04 -4.54 13.19
C SER A 23 13.97 -3.94 11.77
N TYR A 24 14.96 -3.14 11.42
CA TYR A 24 15.06 -2.52 10.10
C TYR A 24 15.05 -3.56 8.98
N GLU A 25 15.71 -4.71 9.19
CA GLU A 25 15.77 -5.83 8.23
C GLU A 25 14.40 -6.49 8.00
N ALA A 26 13.47 -6.39 8.97
CA ALA A 26 12.14 -6.97 8.85
C ALA A 26 11.20 -6.18 7.93
N LEU A 27 11.49 -4.89 7.70
CA LEU A 27 10.62 -3.98 6.94
C LEU A 27 10.71 -4.21 5.42
N GLY A 28 11.91 -4.53 4.94
CA GLY A 28 12.22 -4.63 3.52
C GLY A 28 12.61 -3.30 2.86
N PRO A 29 13.24 -3.38 1.68
CA PRO A 29 13.97 -2.27 1.08
C PRO A 29 13.14 -1.01 0.81
N PHE A 30 11.88 -1.11 0.38
CA PHE A 30 11.08 0.08 0.06
C PHE A 30 10.59 0.81 1.30
N LEU A 31 10.24 0.07 2.37
CA LEU A 31 9.84 0.71 3.63
C LEU A 31 11.04 1.40 4.28
N CYS A 32 12.19 0.73 4.29
CA CYS A 32 13.47 1.29 4.68
C CYS A 32 13.80 2.58 3.90
N GLU A 33 13.67 2.55 2.58
CA GLU A 33 13.87 3.73 1.72
C GLU A 33 12.97 4.90 2.14
N ILE A 34 11.68 4.67 2.41
CA ILE A 34 10.75 5.73 2.82
C ILE A 34 11.14 6.35 4.17
N ILE A 35 11.55 5.50 5.12
CA ILE A 35 11.94 5.93 6.47
C ILE A 35 13.18 6.82 6.41
N ASP A 36 14.20 6.39 5.66
CA ASP A 36 15.48 7.08 5.59
C ASP A 36 15.47 8.28 4.64
N SER A 37 14.56 8.28 3.66
CA SER A 37 14.52 9.32 2.64
C SER A 37 14.06 10.66 3.19
N SER A 38 14.78 11.71 2.79
CA SER A 38 14.39 13.11 2.93
C SER A 38 13.68 13.66 1.68
N ALA A 39 13.52 12.83 0.63
CA ALA A 39 13.01 13.23 -0.67
C ALA A 39 11.57 13.73 -0.58
N ASP A 40 11.31 14.85 -1.26
CA ASP A 40 10.01 15.52 -1.21
C ASP A 40 8.88 14.70 -1.84
N ILE A 41 9.20 13.72 -2.70
CA ILE A 41 8.23 12.80 -3.27
C ILE A 41 7.42 12.03 -2.20
N TYR A 42 8.01 11.77 -1.02
CA TYR A 42 7.33 11.09 0.08
C TYR A 42 6.54 12.03 0.99
N LYS A 43 6.70 13.35 0.80
CA LYS A 43 5.91 14.41 1.47
C LYS A 43 4.70 14.84 0.65
N MET A 44 4.64 14.46 -0.63
CA MET A 44 3.46 14.67 -1.48
C MET A 44 2.24 13.89 -0.96
N PRO A 45 1.00 14.30 -1.33
CA PRO A 45 -0.20 13.54 -0.99
C PRO A 45 -0.07 12.07 -1.39
N LEU A 46 -0.40 11.17 -0.46
CA LEU A 46 -0.32 9.73 -0.67
C LEU A 46 -1.24 9.32 -1.82
N ARG A 47 -0.68 8.61 -2.80
CA ARG A 47 -1.42 8.02 -3.92
C ARG A 47 -1.65 6.52 -3.70
N ARG A 48 -2.71 5.98 -4.30
CA ARG A 48 -3.09 4.56 -4.17
C ARG A 48 -1.98 3.60 -4.59
N ASN A 49 -1.24 3.89 -5.67
CA ASN A 49 -0.12 3.06 -6.10
C ASN A 49 1.01 2.99 -5.06
N THR A 50 1.38 4.12 -4.47
CA THR A 50 2.41 4.18 -3.43
C THR A 50 1.92 3.51 -2.15
N MET A 51 0.67 3.77 -1.75
CA MET A 51 0.04 3.06 -0.63
C MET A 51 0.05 1.54 -0.85
N ALA A 52 -0.29 1.08 -2.06
CA ALA A 52 -0.29 -0.33 -2.40
C ALA A 52 1.11 -0.95 -2.29
N ARG A 53 2.16 -0.23 -2.72
CA ARG A 53 3.56 -0.69 -2.56
C ARG A 53 3.93 -0.79 -1.08
N VAL A 54 3.59 0.21 -0.27
CA VAL A 54 3.82 0.17 1.19
C VAL A 54 3.11 -1.02 1.82
N LEU A 55 1.81 -1.20 1.54
CA LEU A 55 1.01 -2.28 2.11
C LEU A 55 1.48 -3.65 1.65
N HIS A 56 1.78 -3.82 0.37
CA HIS A 56 2.26 -5.09 -0.16
C HIS A 56 3.59 -5.48 0.50
N GLU A 57 4.51 -4.54 0.63
CA GLU A 57 5.80 -4.80 1.24
C GLU A 57 5.67 -5.13 2.72
N PHE A 58 4.83 -4.38 3.45
CA PHE A 58 4.49 -4.66 4.83
C PHE A 58 3.90 -6.06 5.01
N TYR A 59 2.91 -6.44 4.19
CA TYR A 59 2.30 -7.77 4.26
C TYR A 59 3.31 -8.88 3.98
N LYS A 60 4.17 -8.68 2.98
CA LYS A 60 5.15 -9.69 2.57
C LYS A 60 6.29 -9.84 3.59
N ASN A 61 6.87 -8.73 4.05
CA ASN A 61 8.08 -8.76 4.85
C ASN A 61 7.80 -8.77 6.35
N VAL A 62 6.82 -7.99 6.82
CA VAL A 62 6.47 -7.93 8.24
C VAL A 62 5.51 -9.06 8.59
N LEU A 63 4.37 -9.15 7.90
CA LEU A 63 3.35 -10.16 8.21
C LEU A 63 3.65 -11.55 7.62
N LYS A 64 4.71 -11.68 6.82
CA LYS A 64 5.12 -12.93 6.14
C LYS A 64 4.00 -13.58 5.31
N VAL A 65 3.10 -12.75 4.76
CA VAL A 65 1.98 -13.20 3.95
C VAL A 65 2.42 -13.37 2.50
N LYS A 66 2.15 -14.55 1.94
CA LYS A 66 2.45 -14.86 0.53
C LYS A 66 1.48 -14.16 -0.42
N ASP A 67 1.99 -13.82 -1.59
CA ASP A 67 1.18 -13.28 -2.70
C ASP A 67 0.08 -14.27 -3.10
N LEU A 68 -1.10 -13.73 -3.37
CA LEU A 68 -2.23 -14.47 -3.91
C LEU A 68 -2.21 -14.44 -5.43
N ASP A 69 -2.83 -15.43 -6.06
CA ASP A 69 -3.18 -15.36 -7.48
C ASP A 69 -4.16 -14.21 -7.69
N TRP A 70 -3.83 -13.29 -8.59
CA TRP A 70 -4.59 -12.07 -8.82
C TRP A 70 -5.17 -11.96 -10.22
N ARG A 71 -5.39 -13.08 -10.92
CA ARG A 71 -6.05 -13.08 -12.24
C ARG A 71 -7.29 -12.18 -12.31
N ASP A 72 -8.10 -12.12 -11.24
CA ASP A 72 -9.28 -11.25 -11.15
C ASP A 72 -8.98 -9.75 -11.17
N ALA A 73 -7.79 -9.33 -10.74
CA ALA A 73 -7.34 -7.93 -10.83
C ALA A 73 -6.85 -7.59 -12.24
N GLY A 74 -6.50 -8.58 -13.06
CA GLY A 74 -6.04 -8.38 -14.43
C GLY A 74 -7.06 -7.74 -15.38
N LYS A 75 -8.32 -7.66 -14.96
CA LYS A 75 -9.41 -6.96 -15.68
C LYS A 75 -9.36 -5.44 -15.57
N PHE A 76 -8.61 -4.89 -14.61
CA PHE A 76 -8.52 -3.44 -14.44
C PHE A 76 -7.47 -2.88 -15.41
N PRO A 77 -7.84 -1.98 -16.34
CA PRO A 77 -6.92 -1.52 -17.37
C PRO A 77 -5.72 -0.76 -16.79
N ASP A 78 -5.95 0.04 -15.74
CA ASP A 78 -4.93 0.90 -15.11
C ASP A 78 -3.90 0.12 -14.27
N ILE A 79 -4.10 -1.18 -14.05
CA ILE A 79 -3.13 -2.01 -13.31
C ILE A 79 -1.80 -2.16 -14.07
N TYR A 80 -1.83 -1.96 -15.39
CA TYR A 80 -0.66 -2.13 -16.27
C TYR A 80 0.10 -0.82 -16.51
N ASP A 81 -0.40 0.32 -16.03
CA ASP A 81 0.22 1.64 -16.25
C ASP A 81 1.58 1.80 -15.56
N CYS A 82 1.80 1.04 -14.49
CA CYS A 82 3.05 1.03 -13.73
C CYS A 82 3.49 -0.41 -13.46
N LYS A 83 4.52 -0.89 -14.17
CA LYS A 83 5.06 -2.25 -14.03
C LYS A 83 5.43 -2.62 -12.59
N LEU A 84 6.02 -1.69 -11.85
CA LEU A 84 6.41 -1.89 -10.45
C LEU A 84 5.22 -1.84 -9.48
N CYS A 85 4.10 -1.23 -9.88
CA CYS A 85 2.91 -1.06 -9.06
C CYS A 85 1.87 -2.15 -9.30
N ALA A 86 1.92 -2.84 -10.45
CA ALA A 86 0.93 -3.81 -10.88
C ALA A 86 0.67 -4.90 -9.82
N ASN A 87 1.71 -5.60 -9.38
CA ASN A 87 1.56 -6.65 -8.37
C ASN A 87 1.08 -6.08 -7.02
N PRO A 88 1.68 -5.02 -6.44
CA PRO A 88 1.17 -4.40 -5.21
C PRO A 88 -0.30 -3.98 -5.27
N LEU A 89 -0.72 -3.33 -6.35
CA LEU A 89 -2.12 -2.92 -6.58
C LEU A 89 -3.04 -4.15 -6.65
N ALA A 90 -2.62 -5.19 -7.38
CA ALA A 90 -3.36 -6.43 -7.49
C ALA A 90 -3.53 -7.11 -6.13
N GLN A 91 -2.45 -7.23 -5.34
CA GLN A 91 -2.46 -7.81 -4.00
C GLN A 91 -3.39 -7.03 -3.06
N CYS A 92 -3.37 -5.70 -3.14
CA CYS A 92 -4.28 -4.87 -2.34
C CYS A 92 -5.74 -5.05 -2.75
N TYR A 93 -6.03 -5.20 -4.04
CA TYR A 93 -7.38 -5.47 -4.52
C TYR A 93 -7.90 -6.83 -4.04
N VAL A 94 -7.16 -7.92 -4.27
CA VAL A 94 -7.62 -9.27 -3.92
C VAL A 94 -7.74 -9.50 -2.41
N ARG A 95 -7.06 -8.66 -1.61
CA ARG A 95 -7.19 -8.64 -0.15
C ARG A 95 -8.29 -7.70 0.36
N GLY A 96 -8.97 -6.97 -0.52
CA GLY A 96 -9.99 -6.00 -0.13
C GLY A 96 -9.44 -4.75 0.56
N LEU A 97 -8.15 -4.43 0.36
CA LEU A 97 -7.50 -3.22 0.87
C LEU A 97 -7.79 -2.02 -0.03
N ILE A 98 -7.84 -2.23 -1.36
CA ILE A 98 -8.22 -1.21 -2.34
C ILE A 98 -9.50 -1.63 -3.05
N LYS A 99 -10.50 -0.74 -3.05
CA LYS A 99 -11.75 -0.93 -3.79
C LYS A 99 -11.67 -0.22 -5.14
N PRO A 100 -12.05 -0.88 -6.25
CA PRO A 100 -12.09 -0.25 -7.55
C PRO A 100 -13.18 0.83 -7.57
N ARG A 101 -12.99 1.86 -8.40
CA ARG A 101 -14.00 2.88 -8.68
C ARG A 101 -14.38 2.89 -10.16
N LYS A 102 -15.51 3.49 -10.48
CA LYS A 102 -15.90 3.75 -11.87
C LYS A 102 -15.16 4.97 -12.42
N GLU A 103 -14.77 4.87 -13.69
CA GLU A 103 -14.31 5.98 -14.51
C GLU A 103 -15.05 5.88 -15.86
N GLY A 104 -16.10 6.69 -16.02
CA GLY A 104 -17.07 6.48 -17.10
C GLY A 104 -17.71 5.10 -17.01
N ASN A 105 -17.51 4.28 -18.06
CA ASN A 105 -18.07 2.94 -18.18
C ASN A 105 -17.11 1.81 -17.77
N VAL A 106 -15.89 2.11 -17.34
CA VAL A 106 -14.89 1.13 -16.90
C VAL A 106 -14.65 1.19 -15.40
N LEU A 107 -14.27 0.05 -14.81
CA LEU A 107 -13.78 -0.02 -13.45
C LEU A 107 -12.25 0.06 -13.47
N ILE A 108 -11.69 0.86 -12.56
CA ILE A 108 -10.25 1.04 -12.40
C ILE A 108 -9.85 0.96 -10.93
N LEU A 109 -8.59 0.66 -10.65
CA LEU A 109 -8.03 0.70 -9.30
C LEU A 109 -7.73 2.13 -8.83
N GLY A 110 -7.60 3.07 -9.77
CA GLY A 110 -7.32 4.47 -9.48
C GLY A 110 -5.88 4.65 -9.01
N ALA A 111 -4.91 4.01 -9.69
CA ALA A 111 -3.51 3.96 -9.25
C ALA A 111 -2.93 5.34 -8.87
N ASN A 112 -3.32 6.39 -9.60
CA ASN A 112 -2.83 7.76 -9.41
C ASN A 112 -3.70 8.61 -8.47
N ASP A 113 -4.81 8.08 -7.97
CA ASP A 113 -5.72 8.81 -7.10
C ASP A 113 -5.06 9.09 -5.75
N ILE A 114 -5.40 10.24 -5.17
CA ILE A 114 -5.04 10.57 -3.79
C ILE A 114 -5.90 9.70 -2.86
N VAL A 115 -5.24 9.05 -1.90
CA VAL A 115 -5.91 8.21 -0.90
C VAL A 115 -6.76 9.09 0.02
N THR A 116 -8.02 8.72 0.21
CA THR A 116 -8.93 9.47 1.08
C THR A 116 -8.70 9.15 2.56
N ASN A 117 -9.23 9.99 3.45
CA ASN A 117 -9.13 9.74 4.89
C ASN A 117 -9.90 8.47 5.29
N GLU A 118 -11.02 8.17 4.64
CA GLU A 118 -11.82 6.97 4.89
C GLU A 118 -11.02 5.71 4.54
N GLU A 119 -10.27 5.73 3.43
CA GLU A 119 -9.38 4.62 3.07
C GLU A 119 -8.27 4.44 4.09
N ILE A 120 -7.64 5.52 4.55
CA ILE A 120 -6.59 5.45 5.59
C ILE A 120 -7.15 4.84 6.88
N ILE A 121 -8.31 5.32 7.34
CA ILE A 121 -8.95 4.82 8.56
C ILE A 121 -9.30 3.33 8.42
N TYR A 122 -9.88 2.96 7.28
CA TYR A 122 -10.20 1.57 6.97
C TYR A 122 -8.95 0.69 7.04
N ILE A 123 -7.87 1.06 6.36
CA ILE A 123 -6.62 0.31 6.38
C ILE A 123 -6.06 0.17 7.79
N PHE A 124 -5.98 1.26 8.55
CA PHE A 124 -5.46 1.21 9.92
C PHE A 124 -6.33 0.38 10.87
N SER A 125 -7.64 0.25 10.62
CA SER A 125 -8.51 -0.63 11.42
C SER A 125 -8.25 -2.13 11.20
N LEU A 126 -7.54 -2.50 10.12
CA LEU A 126 -7.21 -3.89 9.80
C LEU A 126 -5.87 -4.34 10.41
N ILE A 127 -5.06 -3.40 10.87
CA ILE A 127 -3.71 -3.64 11.38
C ILE A 127 -3.74 -3.97 12.85
#